data_AF-A0A0P9HYT2-F1
#
_entry.id   AF-A0A0P9HYT2-F1
#
_cell.length_a   1.000
_cell.length_b   1.000
_cell.length_c   1.000
_cell.angle_alpha   90.00
_cell.angle_beta   90.00
_cell.angle_gamma   90.00
#
_symmetry.space_group_name_H-M   'P 1'
#
loop_
_entity.id
_entity.type
_entity.pdbx_description
1 polymer ?
#
loop_
_entity_poly.entity_id
_entity_poly.type
_entity_poly.pdbx_seq_one_letter_code
_entity_poly.pdbx_strand_id
1 'polypeptide(L)'
;MTRTGKRNFTPEFRLEAAQLVVVQGYSVREAAEAMNVGKSTMDKWVRQLRNERQGITSKASPMTPEQRKIKELEKKIKRIELEKEILKKATALLMSDSMNNLRSPRTRPLGKANFIWKPACKLFNVGFCKRY
;
A
#
# COMPACT_ATOMS: atom_id res chain seq x y z
N MET A 1 11.59 -31.17 -18.96
CA MET A 1 12.35 -29.91 -19.08
C MET A 1 13.00 -29.61 -17.73
N THR A 2 14.33 -29.71 -17.62
CA THR A 2 15.04 -29.43 -16.36
C THR A 2 15.05 -27.92 -16.11
N ARG A 3 14.57 -27.49 -14.95
CA ARG A 3 14.56 -26.08 -14.55
C ARG A 3 15.99 -25.69 -14.18
N THR A 4 16.76 -25.19 -15.14
CA THR A 4 18.11 -24.68 -14.90
C THR A 4 18.06 -23.57 -13.87
N GLY A 5 18.65 -23.81 -12.70
CA GLY A 5 18.79 -22.81 -11.64
C GLY A 5 19.52 -21.58 -12.17
N LYS A 6 18.95 -20.39 -11.99
CA LYS A 6 19.61 -19.14 -12.35
C LYS A 6 20.85 -18.98 -11.47
N ARG A 7 22.04 -19.02 -12.08
CA ARG A 7 23.28 -18.57 -11.44
C ARG A 7 23.17 -17.05 -11.22
N ASN A 8 23.30 -16.63 -9.96
CA ASN A 8 23.25 -15.23 -9.58
C ASN A 8 24.65 -14.64 -9.64
N PHE A 9 24.90 -13.74 -10.58
CA PHE A 9 26.15 -12.99 -10.67
C PHE A 9 25.99 -11.61 -10.01
N THR A 10 27.06 -11.14 -9.36
CA THR A 10 27.12 -9.77 -8.81
C THR A 10 27.04 -8.74 -9.94
N PRO A 11 26.50 -7.54 -9.69
CA PRO A 11 26.36 -6.52 -10.73
C PRO A 11 27.72 -6.07 -11.28
N GLU A 12 28.75 -5.98 -10.44
CA GLU A 12 30.09 -5.59 -10.85
C GLU A 12 30.72 -6.61 -11.81
N PHE A 13 30.57 -7.90 -11.52
CA PHE A 13 31.05 -8.97 -12.39
C PHE A 13 30.41 -8.91 -13.79
N ARG A 14 29.11 -8.59 -13.87
CA ARG A 14 28.43 -8.44 -15.17
C ARG A 14 28.97 -7.28 -15.98
N LEU A 15 29.30 -6.18 -15.29
CA LEU A 15 29.81 -4.97 -15.90
C LEU A 15 31.23 -5.19 -16.42
N GLU A 16 32.10 -5.80 -15.62
CA GLU A 16 33.46 -6.18 -16.02
C GLU A 16 33.45 -7.13 -17.23
N ALA A 17 32.62 -8.18 -17.18
CA ALA A 17 32.45 -9.13 -18.28
C ALA A 17 31.98 -8.45 -19.58
N ALA A 18 31.03 -7.51 -19.49
CA ALA A 18 30.57 -6.76 -20.65
C ALA A 18 31.62 -5.76 -21.16
N GLN A 19 32.44 -5.18 -20.28
CA GLN A 19 33.52 -4.27 -20.64
C GLN A 19 34.63 -4.97 -21.43
N LEU A 20 34.96 -6.24 -21.16
CA LEU A 20 35.92 -7.01 -21.95
C LEU A 20 35.54 -7.02 -23.44
N VAL A 21 34.26 -7.19 -23.76
CA VAL A 21 33.79 -7.20 -25.16
C VAL A 21 33.73 -5.79 -25.74
N VAL A 22 33.25 -4.81 -24.97
CA VAL A 22 32.99 -3.46 -25.51
C VAL A 22 34.25 -2.59 -25.57
N VAL A 23 35.13 -2.69 -24.58
CA VAL A 23 36.33 -1.86 -24.44
C VAL A 23 37.54 -2.54 -25.07
N GLN A 24 37.77 -3.82 -24.74
CA GLN A 24 38.93 -4.56 -25.25
C GLN A 24 38.67 -5.23 -26.61
N GLY A 25 37.42 -5.29 -27.07
CA GLY A 25 37.07 -5.76 -28.42
C GLY A 25 37.08 -7.28 -28.60
N TYR A 26 37.10 -8.05 -27.50
CA TYR A 26 37.01 -9.52 -27.57
C TYR A 26 35.70 -9.97 -28.20
N SER A 27 35.71 -11.15 -28.84
CA SER A 27 34.46 -11.75 -29.28
C SER A 27 33.62 -12.19 -28.09
N VAL A 28 32.29 -12.15 -28.23
CA VAL A 28 31.35 -12.61 -27.19
C VAL A 28 31.62 -14.06 -26.78
N ARG A 29 32.15 -14.88 -27.70
CA ARG A 29 32.45 -16.29 -27.46
C ARG A 29 33.71 -16.47 -26.61
N GLU A 30 34.79 -15.77 -26.94
CA GLU A 30 36.03 -15.80 -26.16
C GLU A 30 35.82 -15.22 -24.75
N ALA A 31 35.10 -14.11 -24.63
CA ALA A 31 34.78 -13.54 -23.32
C ALA A 31 33.92 -14.47 -22.46
N ALA A 32 32.96 -15.18 -23.09
CA ALA A 32 32.13 -16.16 -22.42
C ALA A 32 32.93 -17.38 -21.93
N GLU A 33 33.87 -17.86 -22.74
CA GLU A 33 34.77 -18.97 -22.39
C GLU A 33 35.74 -18.54 -21.26
N ALA A 34 36.35 -17.36 -21.36
CA ALA A 34 37.26 -16.81 -20.35
C ALA A 34 36.59 -16.61 -18.98
N MET A 35 35.36 -16.10 -18.96
CA MET A 35 34.63 -15.81 -17.72
C MET A 35 33.75 -16.98 -17.25
N ASN A 36 33.77 -18.11 -17.95
CA ASN A 36 32.92 -19.28 -17.70
C ASN A 36 31.40 -18.96 -17.65
N VAL A 37 30.93 -18.08 -18.54
CA VAL A 37 29.54 -17.66 -18.62
C VAL A 37 28.91 -18.17 -19.91
N GLY A 38 27.63 -18.55 -19.89
CA GLY A 38 26.93 -18.95 -21.11
C GLY A 38 26.86 -17.81 -22.13
N LYS A 39 27.12 -18.09 -23.41
CA LYS A 39 27.11 -17.11 -24.53
C LYS A 39 25.88 -16.19 -24.51
N SER A 40 24.68 -16.75 -24.36
CA SER A 40 23.43 -15.98 -24.34
C SER A 40 23.32 -15.01 -23.17
N THR A 41 23.98 -15.30 -22.05
CA THR A 41 24.03 -14.43 -20.89
C THR A 41 25.02 -13.29 -21.14
N MET A 42 26.19 -13.60 -21.70
CA MET A 42 27.18 -12.59 -22.09
C MET A 42 26.60 -11.61 -23.13
N ASP A 43 25.93 -12.12 -24.16
CA ASP A 43 25.31 -11.30 -25.21
C ASP A 43 24.28 -10.30 -24.63
N LYS A 44 23.49 -10.74 -23.64
CA LYS A 44 22.54 -9.86 -22.94
C LYS A 44 23.26 -8.75 -22.17
N TRP A 45 24.33 -9.04 -21.46
CA TRP A 45 25.09 -8.03 -20.70
C TRP A 45 25.76 -7.01 -21.62
N VAL A 46 26.32 -7.46 -22.75
CA VAL A 46 26.93 -6.58 -23.76
C VAL A 46 25.88 -5.66 -24.39
N ARG A 47 24.71 -6.19 -24.78
CA ARG A 47 23.60 -5.37 -25.30
C ARG A 47 23.14 -4.35 -24.29
N GLN A 48 23.00 -4.76 -23.02
CA GLN A 48 22.59 -3.85 -21.95
C GLN A 48 23.58 -2.70 -21.78
N LEU A 49 24.89 -3.00 -21.71
CA LEU A 49 25.94 -1.98 -21.58
C LEU A 49 25.98 -1.02 -22.78
N ARG A 50 25.77 -1.54 -24.00
CA ARG A 50 25.68 -0.70 -25.21
C ARG A 50 24.47 0.22 -25.17
N ASN A 51 23.31 -0.29 -24.75
CA ASN A 51 22.09 0.50 -24.64
C ASN A 51 22.21 1.59 -23.57
N GLU A 52 22.83 1.29 -22.43
CA GLU A 52 23.12 2.26 -21.37
C GLU A 52 24.03 3.39 -21.88
N ARG A 53 25.09 3.07 -22.66
CA ARG A 53 25.95 4.07 -23.30
C ARG A 53 25.23 4.92 -24.36
N GLN A 54 24.22 4.36 -25.02
CA GLN A 54 23.38 5.06 -25.98
C GLN A 54 22.22 5.84 -25.32
N GLY A 55 22.13 5.84 -23.98
CA GLY A 55 21.05 6.49 -23.24
C GLY A 55 19.69 5.77 -23.34
N ILE A 56 19.65 4.58 -23.94
CA ILE A 56 18.44 3.76 -24.07
C ILE A 56 18.33 2.88 -22.83
N THR A 57 17.82 3.45 -21.73
CA THR A 57 17.60 2.68 -20.51
C THR A 57 16.43 1.72 -20.71
N SER A 58 16.72 0.46 -21.04
CA SER A 58 15.70 -0.58 -21.14
C SER A 58 15.00 -0.76 -19.79
N LYS A 59 13.66 -0.57 -19.75
CA LYS A 59 12.79 -0.62 -18.56
C LYS A 59 12.80 -1.95 -17.77
N ALA A 60 13.65 -2.90 -18.14
CA ALA A 60 13.58 -4.31 -17.70
C ALA A 60 14.86 -4.84 -17.03
N SER A 61 15.78 -3.98 -16.57
CA SER A 61 16.98 -4.43 -15.84
C SER A 61 16.64 -4.83 -14.39
N PRO A 62 17.31 -5.85 -13.80
CA PRO A 62 17.11 -6.24 -12.41
C PRO A 62 17.65 -5.13 -11.52
N MET A 63 16.74 -4.46 -10.80
CA MET A 63 16.96 -3.35 -9.85
C MET A 63 18.43 -3.07 -9.54
N THR A 64 18.94 -1.96 -10.09
CA THR A 64 20.21 -1.38 -9.63
C THR A 64 20.17 -1.19 -8.10
N PRO A 65 21.30 -1.24 -7.39
CA PRO A 65 21.31 -1.03 -5.93
C PRO A 65 20.65 0.29 -5.53
N GLU A 66 20.75 1.30 -6.39
CA GLU A 66 20.04 2.56 -6.28
C GLU A 66 18.52 2.40 -6.38
N GLN A 67 17.99 1.70 -7.40
CA GLN A 67 16.57 1.40 -7.51
C GLN A 67 16.06 0.57 -6.33
N ARG A 68 16.91 -0.31 -5.77
CA ARG A 68 16.57 -1.09 -4.57
C ARG A 68 16.39 -0.18 -3.35
N LYS A 69 17.27 0.80 -3.18
CA LYS A 69 17.13 1.86 -2.17
C LYS A 69 15.88 2.69 -2.41
N ILE A 70 15.60 3.09 -3.65
CA ILE A 70 14.39 3.85 -4.00
C ILE A 70 13.13 3.08 -3.56
N LYS A 71 13.02 1.80 -3.90
CA LYS A 71 11.87 0.97 -3.50
C LYS A 71 11.77 0.76 -1.98
N GLU A 72 12.90 0.67 -1.29
CA GLU A 72 12.91 0.58 0.18
C GLU A 72 12.45 1.89 0.82
N LEU A 73 12.91 3.03 0.30
CA LEU A 73 12.51 4.36 0.72
C LEU A 73 11.03 4.61 0.43
N GLU A 74 10.52 4.26 -0.75
CA GLU A 74 9.09 4.32 -1.07
C GLU A 74 8.24 3.49 -0.10
N LYS A 75 8.70 2.29 0.27
CA LYS A 75 8.01 1.47 1.29
C LYS A 75 8.00 2.14 2.66
N LYS A 76 9.11 2.79 3.05
CA LYS A 76 9.21 3.54 4.32
C LYS A 76 8.25 4.73 4.32
N ILE A 77 8.21 5.50 3.23
CA ILE A 77 7.28 6.64 3.07
C ILE A 77 5.84 6.17 3.21
N LYS A 78 5.44 5.12 2.47
CA LYS A 78 4.08 4.58 2.55
C LYS A 78 3.70 4.12 3.96
N ARG A 79 4.62 3.49 4.69
CA ARG A 79 4.38 3.09 6.08
C ARG A 79 4.14 4.32 6.96
N ILE A 80 5.00 5.33 6.86
CA ILE A 80 4.90 6.57 7.65
C ILE A 80 3.59 7.32 7.34
N GLU A 81 3.18 7.37 6.07
CA GLU A 81 1.91 7.99 5.67
C GLU A 81 0.72 7.25 6.29
N LEU A 82 0.71 5.92 6.27
CA LEU A 82 -0.35 5.13 6.91
C LEU A 82 -0.39 5.35 8.42
N GLU A 83 0.76 5.37 9.09
CA GLU A 83 0.85 5.65 10.53
C GLU A 83 0.31 7.05 10.86
N LYS A 84 0.65 8.07 10.06
CA LYS A 84 0.09 9.43 10.21
C LYS A 84 -1.41 9.47 10.00
N GLU A 85 -1.94 8.75 9.02
CA GLU A 85 -3.38 8.68 8.76
C GLU A 85 -4.14 7.99 9.90
N ILE A 86 -3.57 6.92 10.49
CA ILE A 86 -4.14 6.26 11.67
C ILE A 86 -4.16 7.23 12.85
N LEU A 87 -3.05 7.93 13.11
CA LEU A 87 -2.97 8.91 14.21
C LEU A 87 -3.99 10.04 14.02
N LYS A 88 -4.13 10.60 12.82
CA LYS A 88 -5.14 11.63 12.54
C LYS A 88 -6.56 11.13 12.80
N LYS A 89 -6.89 9.91 12.36
CA LYS A 89 -8.21 9.30 12.60
C LYS A 89 -8.45 9.04 14.08
N ALA A 90 -7.45 8.52 14.80
CA ALA A 90 -7.55 8.29 16.25
C ALA A 90 -7.75 9.61 17.01
N THR A 91 -7.03 10.68 16.68
CA THR A 91 -7.21 11.99 17.28
C THR A 91 -8.62 12.54 16.98
N ALA A 92 -9.11 12.41 15.74
CA ALA A 92 -10.46 12.85 15.39
C ALA A 92 -11.55 12.09 16.17
N LEU A 93 -11.38 10.78 16.37
CA LEU A 93 -12.29 9.98 17.19
C LEU A 93 -12.26 10.43 18.66
N LEU A 94 -11.07 10.58 19.25
CA LEU A 94 -10.91 11.00 20.65
C LEU A 94 -11.54 12.38 20.91
N MET A 95 -11.34 13.33 20.00
CA MET A 95 -11.95 14.67 20.09
C MET A 95 -13.48 14.61 19.95
N SER A 96 -14.01 13.70 19.12
CA SER A 96 -15.45 13.50 18.96
C SER A 96 -16.08 12.85 20.19
N ASP A 97 -15.42 11.88 20.82
CA ASP A 97 -15.88 11.21 22.04
C ASP A 97 -15.89 12.17 23.25
N SER A 98 -14.92 13.08 23.34
CA SER A 98 -14.94 14.16 24.34
C SER A 98 -16.18 15.05 24.20
N MET A 99 -16.63 15.34 22.97
CA MET A 99 -17.84 16.14 22.74
C MET A 99 -19.13 15.33 22.93
N ASN A 100 -19.09 14.02 22.71
CA ASN A 100 -20.24 13.13 22.92
C ASN A 100 -20.50 12.85 24.41
N ASN A 101 -19.47 12.73 25.26
CA ASN A 101 -19.63 12.55 26.71
C ASN A 101 -20.13 13.81 27.44
N LEU A 102 -19.98 15.00 26.83
CA LEU A 102 -20.59 16.24 27.31
C LEU A 102 -22.04 16.42 26.81
N ARG A 103 -22.49 15.57 25.87
CA ARG A 103 -23.88 15.57 25.39
C ARG A 103 -24.71 14.65 26.28
N SER A 104 -25.25 15.26 27.34
CA SER A 104 -26.27 14.73 28.26
C SER A 104 -27.26 13.76 27.57
N PRO A 105 -27.78 12.71 28.24
CA PRO A 105 -28.71 11.77 27.65
C PRO A 105 -29.84 12.54 26.99
N ARG A 106 -29.98 12.36 25.67
CA ARG A 106 -31.06 12.93 24.88
C ARG A 106 -32.36 12.43 25.51
N THR A 107 -33.01 13.25 26.34
CA THR A 107 -34.31 12.94 26.92
C THR A 107 -35.24 12.64 25.76
N ARG A 108 -35.66 11.37 25.61
CA ARG A 108 -36.78 11.03 24.74
C ARG A 108 -37.96 11.86 25.24
N PRO A 109 -38.57 12.74 24.44
CA PRO A 109 -39.86 13.26 24.83
C PRO A 109 -40.77 12.03 24.98
N LEU A 110 -41.30 11.81 26.18
CA LEU A 110 -42.33 10.81 26.40
C LEU A 110 -43.45 11.12 25.41
N GLY A 111 -43.54 10.29 24.37
CA GLY A 111 -44.62 10.34 23.42
C GLY A 111 -45.92 10.32 24.22
N LYS A 112 -46.78 11.28 23.94
CA LYS A 112 -48.14 11.34 24.49
C LYS A 112 -48.75 9.96 24.30
N ALA A 113 -48.89 9.22 25.39
CA ALA A 113 -49.66 7.99 25.39
C ALA A 113 -51.10 8.42 25.11
N ASN A 114 -51.54 8.27 23.86
CA ASN A 114 -52.95 8.19 23.53
C ASN A 114 -53.48 6.91 24.18
N PHE A 115 -53.82 7.00 25.47
CA PHE A 115 -54.66 6.02 26.14
C PHE A 115 -56.07 6.15 25.57
N ILE A 116 -56.31 5.48 24.44
CA ILE A 116 -57.66 5.12 24.02
C ILE A 116 -58.03 3.88 24.83
N TRP A 117 -58.65 4.10 25.99
CA TRP A 117 -59.51 3.11 26.63
C TRP A 117 -60.87 3.76 26.86
N LYS A 118 -61.80 3.57 25.92
CA LYS A 118 -63.24 3.62 26.22
C LYS A 118 -63.69 2.18 26.52
N PRO A 119 -64.83 1.92 27.18
CA PRO A 119 -65.49 2.63 28.28
C PRO A 119 -65.98 1.62 29.35
N ALA A 120 -65.53 1.68 30.60
CA ALA A 120 -66.11 0.85 31.67
C ALA A 120 -65.94 1.49 33.06
N CYS A 121 -66.63 2.60 33.31
CA CYS A 121 -67.01 3.00 34.66
C CYS A 121 -68.45 3.51 34.63
N LYS A 122 -69.35 2.54 34.53
CA LYS A 122 -70.77 2.64 34.86
C LYS A 122 -70.92 2.37 36.36
N LEU A 123 -70.27 3.18 37.21
CA LEU A 123 -70.22 2.97 38.66
C LEU A 123 -69.60 4.21 39.35
N PHE A 124 -70.32 5.34 39.35
CA PHE A 124 -70.44 6.24 40.49
C PHE A 124 -71.41 7.38 40.13
N ASN A 125 -72.61 7.28 40.68
CA ASN A 125 -73.73 8.18 40.47
C ASN A 125 -73.63 9.40 41.39
N VAL A 126 -72.87 10.43 41.01
CA VAL A 126 -72.94 11.81 41.56
C VAL A 126 -72.28 12.71 40.49
N GLY A 127 -72.97 13.59 39.77
CA GLY A 127 -73.64 14.80 40.25
C GLY A 127 -72.88 16.01 39.70
N PHE A 128 -73.39 16.56 38.59
CA PHE A 128 -73.18 17.93 38.08
C PHE A 128 -71.94 18.73 38.54
N CYS A 129 -71.05 19.11 37.62
CA CYS A 129 -70.62 20.51 37.55
C CYS A 129 -70.07 20.92 36.17
N LYS A 130 -70.35 22.18 35.85
CA LYS A 130 -70.31 22.91 34.57
C LYS A 130 -68.89 23.32 34.14
N ARG A 131 -68.71 23.50 32.81
CA ARG A 131 -68.18 24.70 32.09
C ARG A 131 -66.98 25.42 32.76
N TYR A 132 -65.78 25.52 32.19
CA TYR A 132 -65.36 26.00 30.86
C TYR A 132 -64.17 25.18 30.34
#